data_AF-A0A5B8JII6-F1
#
_entry.id   AF-A0A5B8JII6-F1
#
_cell.length_a   1.000
_cell.length_b   1.000
_cell.length_c   1.000
_cell.angle_alpha   90.00
_cell.angle_beta   90.00
_cell.angle_gamma   90.00
#
_symmetry.space_group_name_H-M   'P 1'
#
loop_
_entity.id
_entity.type
_entity.pdbx_description
1 polymer ?
#
loop_
_entity_poly.entity_id
_entity_poly.type
_entity_poly.pdbx_seq_one_letter_code
_entity_poly.pdbx_strand_id
1 'polypeptide(L)'
;MNDAADRTGPRTAPATAEADGGQAAVRAGSTRRAVTRRPPDRKERIVVAAAGLFRDRGYHNVSVADVAGAVGITAPALYRHFRGKPDLLAQVVDRTVGTVTAATTDAPDLDTYLATAAAHSIERRGAAVIWQREARHLPEEHRERAGQALSAAAGRIGELIGAERPELSTADRTLLAWAVLSVAGSISWHRTSLPRRRFEEVLLRLATAAVRCELGTADAVAESGGEGPGGPGAYAVLAVSRREEILGAAIRLFDERGFQSVSTDDIGEAAGASGPSIYKHFPTKTDLLIAGIVRGGEQRRAGTERALRTPGTPDETLARLLRAYVDFALGHAHLIGLILGELDQLPEKERRSTRQVQREYLALWGRLLEETRPGTDPAEARIVVSAVLTVVDNAVRTGRLGARPDLGDRLVDIGTALLHSH
;
A
#
# COMPACT_ATOMS: atom_id res chain seq x y z
N MET A 1 -34.60 -55.27 15.33
CA MET A 1 -36.04 -54.99 15.18
C MET A 1 -36.23 -53.77 14.29
N ASN A 2 -37.18 -53.68 13.37
CA ASN A 2 -38.24 -54.62 12.97
C ASN A 2 -39.10 -55.21 14.09
N ASP A 3 -40.29 -54.65 14.31
CA ASP A 3 -41.50 -55.46 14.21
C ASP A 3 -42.71 -54.62 13.73
N ALA A 4 -43.85 -55.28 13.50
CA ALA A 4 -45.11 -54.83 12.87
C ALA A 4 -45.68 -53.46 13.32
N ALA A 5 -46.62 -52.80 12.60
CA ALA A 5 -47.61 -53.27 11.60
C ALA A 5 -47.85 -52.17 10.51
N ASP A 6 -48.22 -52.44 9.24
CA ASP A 6 -49.49 -53.01 8.71
C ASP A 6 -50.71 -52.07 8.96
N ARG A 7 -51.67 -51.79 8.05
CA ARG A 7 -52.05 -52.40 6.74
C ARG A 7 -52.89 -51.38 5.89
N THR A 8 -53.11 -51.65 4.59
CA THR A 8 -54.20 -51.16 3.65
C THR A 8 -54.93 -49.83 3.92
N GLY A 9 -55.22 -48.94 2.96
CA GLY A 9 -55.80 -49.19 1.61
C GLY A 9 -56.96 -48.19 1.35
N PRO A 10 -57.51 -48.06 0.12
CA PRO A 10 -58.22 -46.82 -0.29
C PRO A 10 -59.71 -46.96 -0.64
N ARG A 11 -60.48 -45.85 -0.68
CA ARG A 11 -61.40 -45.47 -1.80
C ARG A 11 -62.18 -44.13 -1.67
N THR A 12 -62.14 -43.36 -2.77
CA THR A 12 -63.18 -42.52 -3.43
C THR A 12 -64.21 -41.66 -2.67
N ALA A 13 -64.30 -40.38 -3.11
CA ALA A 13 -65.30 -39.31 -2.88
C ALA A 13 -66.70 -39.60 -3.53
N PRO A 14 -67.68 -38.66 -3.78
CA PRO A 14 -67.64 -37.17 -3.89
C PRO A 14 -68.88 -36.38 -3.36
N ALA A 15 -69.14 -35.17 -3.93
CA ALA A 15 -70.32 -34.28 -3.82
C ALA A 15 -70.38 -33.37 -2.56
N THR A 16 -70.88 -32.11 -2.54
CA THR A 16 -71.51 -31.16 -3.52
C THR A 16 -71.50 -29.73 -2.88
N ALA A 17 -71.82 -28.56 -3.47
CA ALA A 17 -72.23 -28.06 -4.80
C ALA A 17 -71.98 -26.51 -4.89
N GLU A 18 -72.18 -25.90 -6.08
CA GLU A 18 -72.69 -24.52 -6.37
C GLU A 18 -72.04 -23.23 -5.75
N ALA A 19 -72.20 -22.01 -6.29
CA ALA A 19 -72.36 -21.53 -7.68
C ALA A 19 -72.24 -19.97 -7.77
N ASP A 20 -71.63 -19.48 -8.86
CA ASP A 20 -71.75 -18.15 -9.52
C ASP A 20 -71.67 -16.82 -8.71
N GLY A 21 -71.41 -15.70 -9.41
CA GLY A 21 -71.48 -14.34 -8.86
C GLY A 21 -70.27 -13.44 -9.20
N GLY A 22 -70.22 -12.88 -10.42
CA GLY A 22 -69.17 -11.94 -10.83
C GLY A 22 -69.60 -10.47 -10.86
N GLN A 23 -68.72 -9.56 -10.41
CA GLN A 23 -68.62 -8.18 -10.93
C GLN A 23 -67.30 -7.51 -10.51
N ALA A 24 -66.96 -6.37 -11.14
CA ALA A 24 -65.66 -5.71 -11.04
C ALA A 24 -65.62 -4.53 -10.07
N ALA A 25 -64.42 -4.14 -9.58
CA ALA A 25 -63.84 -2.80 -9.82
C ALA A 25 -62.48 -2.54 -9.10
N VAL A 26 -61.86 -1.39 -9.45
CA VAL A 26 -60.82 -0.62 -8.72
C VAL A 26 -59.38 -1.18 -8.57
N ARG A 27 -58.62 -1.03 -9.66
CA ARG A 27 -57.32 -0.31 -9.78
C ARG A 27 -56.34 -0.19 -8.57
N ALA A 28 -55.08 -0.50 -8.90
CA ALA A 28 -53.86 0.27 -8.57
C ALA A 28 -53.24 0.21 -7.15
N GLY A 29 -52.52 -0.90 -6.87
CA GLY A 29 -51.39 -0.90 -5.92
C GLY A 29 -50.04 -0.87 -6.65
N SER A 30 -49.27 0.22 -6.50
CA SER A 30 -47.96 0.38 -7.19
C SER A 30 -46.84 -0.36 -6.46
N THR A 31 -46.58 -1.62 -6.83
CA THR A 31 -45.44 -2.39 -6.31
C THR A 31 -44.13 -1.91 -6.96
N ARG A 32 -43.49 -0.93 -6.32
CA ARG A 32 -42.16 -0.38 -6.66
C ARG A 32 -41.15 -1.50 -6.89
N ARG A 33 -40.80 -1.77 -8.16
CA ARG A 33 -39.95 -2.90 -8.56
C ARG A 33 -38.59 -2.85 -7.87
N ALA A 34 -38.36 -3.74 -6.91
CA ALA A 34 -37.09 -3.85 -6.20
C ALA A 34 -35.95 -4.09 -7.20
N VAL A 35 -34.89 -3.28 -7.11
CA VAL A 35 -33.72 -3.39 -7.98
C VAL A 35 -32.83 -4.51 -7.45
N THR A 36 -33.12 -5.74 -7.86
CA THR A 36 -32.23 -6.88 -7.66
C THR A 36 -30.91 -6.60 -8.37
N ARG A 37 -29.84 -6.37 -7.59
CA ARG A 37 -28.48 -6.23 -8.13
C ARG A 37 -28.16 -7.46 -8.98
N ARG A 38 -27.87 -7.22 -10.25
CA ARG A 38 -27.45 -8.26 -11.22
C ARG A 38 -26.23 -8.99 -10.64
N PRO A 39 -26.16 -10.33 -10.69
CA PRO A 39 -24.97 -11.04 -10.22
C PRO A 39 -23.72 -10.55 -10.97
N PRO A 40 -22.57 -10.41 -10.29
CA PRO A 40 -21.37 -9.84 -10.88
C PRO A 40 -20.91 -10.65 -12.09
N ASP A 41 -20.38 -9.95 -13.10
CA ASP A 41 -19.96 -10.59 -14.34
C ASP A 41 -18.87 -11.65 -14.08
N ARG A 42 -18.80 -12.65 -14.96
CA ARG A 42 -17.77 -13.70 -14.90
C ARG A 42 -16.38 -13.11 -14.96
N LYS A 43 -16.15 -12.03 -15.73
CA LYS A 43 -14.88 -11.31 -15.76
C LYS A 43 -14.56 -10.72 -14.38
N GLU A 44 -15.51 -10.05 -13.74
CA GLU A 44 -15.32 -9.46 -12.40
C GLU A 44 -14.99 -10.52 -11.35
N ARG A 45 -15.71 -11.66 -11.34
CA ARG A 45 -15.40 -12.77 -10.43
C ARG A 45 -13.96 -13.28 -10.58
N ILE A 46 -13.44 -13.36 -11.81
CA ILE A 46 -12.05 -13.76 -12.07
C ILE A 46 -11.08 -12.69 -11.54
N VAL A 47 -11.35 -11.40 -11.76
CA VAL A 47 -10.53 -10.29 -11.25
C VAL A 47 -10.48 -10.27 -9.72
N VAL A 48 -11.62 -10.49 -9.03
CA VAL A 48 -11.66 -10.56 -7.55
C VAL A 48 -10.79 -11.69 -7.01
N ALA A 49 -10.87 -12.90 -7.61
CA ALA A 49 -10.07 -14.04 -7.18
C ALA A 49 -8.57 -13.84 -7.48
N ALA A 50 -8.24 -13.27 -8.65
CA ALA A 50 -6.88 -12.94 -9.03
C ALA A 50 -6.25 -11.92 -8.08
N ALA A 51 -6.97 -10.86 -7.69
CA ALA A 51 -6.51 -9.87 -6.73
C ALA A 51 -6.16 -10.50 -5.36
N GLY A 52 -7.01 -11.40 -4.86
CA GLY A 52 -6.73 -12.15 -3.62
C GLY A 52 -5.47 -13.01 -3.73
N LEU A 53 -5.36 -13.80 -4.80
CA LEU A 53 -4.19 -14.68 -5.03
C LEU A 53 -2.89 -13.89 -5.21
N PHE A 54 -2.89 -12.82 -6.00
CA PHE A 54 -1.70 -11.97 -6.20
C PHE A 54 -1.27 -11.27 -4.90
N ARG A 55 -2.22 -10.80 -4.07
CA ARG A 55 -1.91 -10.27 -2.73
C ARG A 55 -1.30 -11.34 -1.81
N ASP A 56 -1.91 -12.51 -1.74
CA ASP A 56 -1.60 -13.50 -0.69
C ASP A 56 -0.41 -14.40 -1.03
N ARG A 57 -0.05 -14.53 -2.31
CA ARG A 57 1.09 -15.34 -2.80
C ARG A 57 2.13 -14.55 -3.60
N GLY A 58 1.82 -13.34 -4.07
CA GLY A 58 2.62 -12.59 -5.03
C GLY A 58 2.37 -12.99 -6.48
N TYR A 59 2.53 -12.05 -7.42
CA TYR A 59 2.29 -12.26 -8.85
C TYR A 59 3.01 -13.49 -9.39
N HIS A 60 4.34 -13.57 -9.24
CA HIS A 60 5.14 -14.67 -9.80
C HIS A 60 4.62 -16.06 -9.39
N ASN A 61 4.23 -16.25 -8.13
CA ASN A 61 3.82 -17.54 -7.55
C ASN A 61 2.37 -17.97 -7.87
N VAL A 62 1.62 -17.19 -8.65
CA VAL A 62 0.25 -17.50 -9.06
C VAL A 62 0.22 -17.88 -10.54
N SER A 63 -0.25 -19.08 -10.87
CA SER A 63 -0.48 -19.49 -12.26
C SER A 63 -1.87 -19.06 -12.75
N VAL A 64 -2.08 -19.08 -14.07
CA VAL A 64 -3.42 -18.92 -14.66
C VAL A 64 -4.36 -20.06 -14.21
N ALA A 65 -3.82 -21.25 -13.94
CA ALA A 65 -4.58 -22.39 -13.44
C ALA A 65 -5.05 -22.21 -11.99
N ASP A 66 -4.25 -21.58 -11.12
CA ASP A 66 -4.66 -21.23 -9.74
C ASP A 66 -5.90 -20.34 -9.75
N VAL A 67 -5.89 -19.28 -10.57
CA VAL A 67 -7.01 -18.34 -10.66
C VAL A 67 -8.25 -19.01 -11.25
N ALA A 68 -8.08 -19.84 -12.28
CA ALA A 68 -9.17 -20.59 -12.89
C ALA A 68 -9.82 -21.56 -11.89
N GLY A 69 -9.00 -22.33 -11.16
CA GLY A 69 -9.45 -23.22 -10.10
C GLY A 69 -10.17 -22.49 -8.97
N ALA A 70 -9.64 -21.34 -8.53
CA ALA A 70 -10.23 -20.53 -7.46
C ALA A 70 -11.63 -19.95 -7.77
N VAL A 71 -12.04 -19.92 -9.05
CA VAL A 71 -13.41 -19.53 -9.45
C VAL A 71 -14.25 -20.68 -10.03
N GLY A 72 -13.71 -21.90 -10.06
CA GLY A 72 -14.39 -23.09 -10.58
C GLY A 72 -14.49 -23.16 -12.10
N ILE A 73 -13.47 -22.71 -12.84
CA ILE A 73 -13.39 -22.82 -14.31
C ILE A 73 -12.07 -23.48 -14.76
N THR A 74 -12.01 -23.91 -16.02
CA THR A 74 -10.77 -24.42 -16.62
C THR A 74 -9.88 -23.27 -17.10
N ALA A 75 -8.55 -23.46 -17.12
CA ALA A 75 -7.63 -22.43 -17.63
C ALA A 75 -7.95 -21.97 -19.07
N PRO A 76 -8.31 -22.86 -20.04
CA PRO A 76 -8.78 -22.44 -21.37
C PRO A 76 -10.05 -21.57 -21.37
N ALA A 77 -10.89 -21.64 -20.33
CA ALA A 77 -12.03 -20.73 -20.20
C ALA A 77 -11.60 -19.33 -19.71
N LEU A 78 -10.54 -19.24 -18.89
CA LEU A 78 -9.98 -17.95 -18.45
C LEU A 78 -9.34 -17.19 -19.63
N TYR A 79 -8.62 -17.89 -20.51
CA TYR A 79 -8.03 -17.30 -21.73
C TYR A 79 -9.04 -16.70 -22.71
N ARG A 80 -10.36 -16.98 -22.58
CA ARG A 80 -11.41 -16.29 -23.34
C ARG A 80 -11.75 -14.89 -22.82
N HIS A 81 -11.34 -14.57 -21.58
CA HIS A 81 -11.61 -13.31 -20.90
C HIS A 81 -10.38 -12.42 -20.75
N PHE A 82 -9.17 -13.00 -20.80
CA PHE A 82 -7.88 -12.32 -20.61
C PHE A 82 -6.82 -12.91 -21.53
N ARG A 83 -5.99 -12.07 -22.15
CA ARG A 83 -4.88 -12.46 -23.05
C ARG A 83 -3.75 -13.19 -22.32
N GLY A 84 -3.70 -13.09 -20.99
CA GLY A 84 -2.76 -13.82 -20.16
C GLY A 84 -2.66 -13.25 -18.75
N LYS A 85 -1.65 -13.70 -18.02
CA LYS A 85 -1.36 -13.28 -16.64
C LYS A 85 -1.06 -11.76 -16.48
N PRO A 86 -0.33 -11.08 -17.40
CA PRO A 86 -0.13 -9.62 -17.31
C PRO A 86 -1.40 -8.81 -17.54
N ASP A 87 -2.24 -9.21 -18.51
CA ASP A 87 -3.55 -8.58 -18.77
C ASP A 87 -4.50 -8.79 -17.57
N LEU A 88 -4.52 -10.00 -16.98
CA LEU A 88 -5.27 -10.23 -15.75
C LEU A 88 -4.80 -9.35 -14.58
N LEU A 89 -3.48 -9.13 -14.42
CA LEU A 89 -2.94 -8.19 -13.44
C LEU A 89 -3.34 -6.74 -13.75
N ALA A 90 -3.30 -6.34 -15.02
CA ALA A 90 -3.76 -5.02 -15.45
C ALA A 90 -5.25 -4.80 -15.12
N GLN A 91 -6.12 -5.77 -15.39
CA GLN A 91 -7.55 -5.69 -15.05
C GLN A 91 -7.81 -5.69 -13.54
N VAL A 92 -6.91 -6.26 -12.72
CA VAL A 92 -6.91 -6.10 -11.25
C VAL A 92 -6.55 -4.66 -10.87
N VAL A 93 -5.46 -4.12 -11.40
CA VAL A 93 -5.00 -2.75 -11.09
C VAL A 93 -5.99 -1.70 -11.58
N ASP A 94 -6.48 -1.79 -12.82
CA ASP A 94 -7.47 -0.88 -13.40
C ASP A 94 -8.77 -0.85 -12.57
N ARG A 95 -9.26 -2.01 -12.09
CA ARG A 95 -10.42 -2.08 -11.18
C ARG A 95 -10.12 -1.45 -9.82
N THR A 96 -8.94 -1.71 -9.26
CA THR A 96 -8.51 -1.16 -7.97
C THR A 96 -8.38 0.36 -8.01
N VAL A 97 -7.70 0.91 -9.03
CA VAL A 97 -7.54 2.36 -9.21
C VAL A 97 -8.87 3.02 -9.58
N GLY A 98 -9.70 2.40 -10.42
CA GLY A 98 -11.06 2.87 -10.71
C GLY A 98 -11.96 2.96 -9.46
N THR A 99 -11.73 2.10 -8.45
CA THR A 99 -12.43 2.17 -7.16
C THR A 99 -11.93 3.35 -6.31
N VAL A 100 -10.65 3.75 -6.45
CA VAL A 100 -10.09 4.95 -5.79
C VAL A 100 -10.63 6.22 -6.46
N THR A 101 -10.59 6.31 -7.80
CA THR A 101 -11.05 7.50 -8.51
C THR A 101 -12.55 7.74 -8.34
N ALA A 102 -13.39 6.70 -8.44
CA ALA A 102 -14.84 6.84 -8.21
C ALA A 102 -15.14 7.47 -6.85
N ALA A 103 -14.48 7.02 -5.78
CA ALA A 103 -14.65 7.59 -4.44
C ALA A 103 -14.23 9.08 -4.34
N THR A 104 -13.32 9.57 -5.18
CA THR A 104 -12.98 11.01 -5.26
C THR A 104 -13.93 11.83 -6.14
N THR A 105 -14.64 11.19 -7.06
CA THR A 105 -15.63 11.83 -7.95
C THR A 105 -17.01 11.89 -7.31
N ASP A 106 -17.42 10.83 -6.60
CA ASP A 106 -18.73 10.70 -5.97
C ASP A 106 -18.84 11.48 -4.63
N ALA A 107 -17.72 11.96 -4.09
CA ALA A 107 -17.67 12.71 -2.84
C ALA A 107 -18.02 14.21 -3.04
N PRO A 108 -19.03 14.74 -2.32
CA PRO A 108 -19.39 16.16 -2.40
C PRO A 108 -18.43 17.07 -1.63
N ASP A 109 -17.82 16.56 -0.55
CA ASP A 109 -16.98 17.28 0.40
C ASP A 109 -15.83 16.37 0.92
N LEU A 110 -14.89 16.95 1.69
CA LEU A 110 -13.71 16.25 2.16
C LEU A 110 -14.05 15.20 3.21
N ASP A 111 -14.84 15.54 4.24
CA ASP A 111 -15.22 14.61 5.32
C ASP A 111 -15.95 13.36 4.76
N THR A 112 -16.83 13.51 3.77
CA THR A 112 -17.46 12.38 3.07
C THR A 112 -16.45 11.54 2.31
N TYR A 113 -15.47 12.16 1.63
CA TYR A 113 -14.38 11.42 0.97
C TYR A 113 -13.55 10.63 1.99
N LEU A 114 -13.16 11.24 3.12
CA LEU A 114 -12.36 10.59 4.15
C LEU A 114 -13.10 9.39 4.76
N ALA A 115 -14.38 9.55 5.10
CA ALA A 115 -15.21 8.46 5.64
C ALA A 115 -15.37 7.31 4.62
N THR A 116 -15.62 7.63 3.35
CA THR A 116 -15.72 6.65 2.24
C THR A 116 -14.39 5.93 2.01
N ALA A 117 -13.27 6.64 2.04
CA ALA A 117 -11.94 6.07 1.89
C ALA A 117 -11.60 5.11 3.04
N ALA A 118 -11.91 5.48 4.29
CA ALA A 118 -11.71 4.63 5.46
C ALA A 118 -12.59 3.37 5.41
N ALA A 119 -13.89 3.50 5.11
CA ALA A 119 -14.84 2.38 5.07
C ALA A 119 -14.49 1.33 4.00
N HIS A 120 -14.06 1.74 2.80
CA HIS A 120 -13.67 0.81 1.73
C HIS A 120 -12.21 0.34 1.83
N SER A 121 -11.43 0.85 2.78
CA SER A 121 -10.00 0.55 2.89
C SER A 121 -9.73 -0.96 3.13
N ILE A 122 -10.57 -1.63 3.92
CA ILE A 122 -10.51 -3.07 4.20
C ILE A 122 -10.81 -3.89 2.93
N GLU A 123 -11.80 -3.45 2.14
CA GLU A 123 -12.19 -4.08 0.86
C GLU A 123 -11.10 -3.89 -0.21
N ARG A 124 -10.31 -2.82 -0.09
CA ARG A 124 -9.11 -2.52 -0.90
C ARG A 124 -7.82 -3.14 -0.34
N ARG A 125 -7.85 -3.90 0.76
CA ARG A 125 -6.62 -4.41 1.44
C ARG A 125 -5.76 -5.26 0.51
N GLY A 126 -4.53 -4.80 0.28
CA GLY A 126 -3.57 -5.38 -0.67
C GLY A 126 -3.43 -4.59 -1.97
N ALA A 127 -4.31 -3.63 -2.26
CA ALA A 127 -4.23 -2.74 -3.42
C ALA A 127 -2.86 -2.06 -3.55
N ALA A 128 -2.37 -1.46 -2.45
CA ALA A 128 -1.09 -0.76 -2.45
C ALA A 128 0.10 -1.72 -2.62
N VAL A 129 0.02 -2.95 -2.09
CA VAL A 129 1.03 -4.00 -2.34
C VAL A 129 1.06 -4.41 -3.81
N ILE A 130 -0.11 -4.70 -4.42
CA ILE A 130 -0.18 -5.08 -5.83
C ILE A 130 0.36 -3.94 -6.72
N TRP A 131 0.03 -2.69 -6.41
CA TRP A 131 0.59 -1.53 -7.10
C TRP A 131 2.12 -1.42 -6.92
N GLN A 132 2.61 -1.29 -5.68
CA GLN A 132 4.02 -0.98 -5.41
C GLN A 132 5.00 -2.10 -5.80
N ARG A 133 4.54 -3.36 -5.76
CA ARG A 133 5.34 -4.55 -6.07
C ARG A 133 5.23 -4.95 -7.54
N GLU A 134 4.00 -5.01 -8.06
CA GLU A 134 3.68 -5.67 -9.32
C GLU A 134 3.41 -4.71 -10.49
N ALA A 135 3.27 -3.39 -10.27
CA ALA A 135 2.99 -2.44 -11.36
C ALA A 135 4.08 -2.42 -12.46
N ARG A 136 5.31 -2.81 -12.14
CA ARG A 136 6.39 -2.98 -13.13
C ARG A 136 6.17 -4.16 -14.09
N HIS A 137 5.32 -5.12 -13.72
CA HIS A 137 4.91 -6.24 -14.58
C HIS A 137 3.65 -5.93 -15.41
N LEU A 138 3.09 -4.72 -15.29
CA LEU A 138 2.07 -4.22 -16.20
C LEU A 138 2.69 -3.83 -17.54
N PRO A 139 1.97 -4.02 -18.66
CA PRO A 139 2.24 -3.30 -19.90
C PRO A 139 2.29 -1.79 -19.65
N GLU A 140 3.17 -1.10 -20.36
CA GLU A 140 3.44 0.34 -20.21
C GLU A 140 2.17 1.19 -20.18
N GLU A 141 1.34 1.05 -21.20
CA GLU A 141 0.04 1.71 -21.37
C GLU A 141 -0.86 1.61 -20.12
N HIS A 142 -0.91 0.45 -19.46
CA HIS A 142 -1.72 0.26 -18.24
C HIS A 142 -1.05 0.86 -17.00
N ARG A 143 0.29 0.82 -16.93
CA ARG A 143 1.08 1.44 -15.86
C ARG A 143 0.92 2.96 -15.88
N GLU A 144 1.01 3.55 -17.07
CA GLU A 144 0.78 4.98 -17.31
C GLU A 144 -0.66 5.38 -16.99
N ARG A 145 -1.66 4.67 -17.53
CA ARG A 145 -3.09 4.88 -17.25
C ARG A 145 -3.39 4.88 -15.76
N ALA A 146 -2.88 3.88 -15.03
CA ALA A 146 -3.06 3.76 -13.59
C ALA A 146 -2.36 4.91 -12.81
N GLY A 147 -1.15 5.30 -13.22
CA GLY A 147 -0.42 6.43 -12.63
C GLY A 147 -1.11 7.78 -12.88
N GLN A 148 -1.65 7.99 -14.09
CA GLN A 148 -2.46 9.15 -14.45
C GLN A 148 -3.75 9.20 -13.62
N ALA A 149 -4.46 8.08 -13.49
CA ALA A 149 -5.71 7.99 -12.72
C ALA A 149 -5.49 8.20 -11.21
N LEU A 150 -4.41 7.66 -10.62
CA LEU A 150 -4.03 7.98 -9.24
C LEU A 150 -3.63 9.45 -9.07
N SER A 151 -2.94 10.04 -10.06
CA SER A 151 -2.61 11.48 -10.04
C SER A 151 -3.86 12.36 -10.14
N ALA A 152 -4.87 11.94 -10.90
CA ALA A 152 -6.16 12.63 -10.99
C ALA A 152 -6.96 12.52 -9.67
N ALA A 153 -6.95 11.35 -9.02
CA ALA A 153 -7.53 11.19 -7.68
C ALA A 153 -6.83 12.11 -6.66
N ALA A 154 -5.48 12.15 -6.64
CA ALA A 154 -4.73 13.05 -5.78
C ALA A 154 -5.03 14.53 -6.07
N GLY A 155 -5.16 14.92 -7.34
CA GLY A 155 -5.59 16.26 -7.74
C GLY A 155 -6.98 16.61 -7.20
N ARG A 156 -7.96 15.73 -7.38
CA ARG A 156 -9.34 15.91 -6.90
C ARG A 156 -9.43 15.99 -5.36
N ILE A 157 -8.62 15.22 -4.64
CA ILE A 157 -8.50 15.35 -3.17
C ILE A 157 -7.86 16.70 -2.81
N GLY A 158 -6.86 17.17 -3.57
CA GLY A 158 -6.26 18.50 -3.41
C GLY A 158 -7.24 19.66 -3.68
N GLU A 159 -8.23 19.48 -4.55
CA GLU A 159 -9.35 20.42 -4.72
C GLU A 159 -10.25 20.46 -3.48
N LEU A 160 -10.63 19.29 -2.93
CA LEU A 160 -11.46 19.19 -1.72
C LEU A 160 -10.74 19.82 -0.51
N ILE A 161 -9.46 19.49 -0.29
CA ILE A 161 -8.62 20.15 0.73
C ILE A 161 -8.55 21.66 0.46
N GLY A 162 -8.39 22.07 -0.79
CA GLY A 162 -8.30 23.47 -1.19
C GLY A 162 -9.57 24.31 -1.01
N ALA A 163 -10.73 23.67 -0.85
CA ALA A 163 -12.00 24.33 -0.55
C ALA A 163 -12.14 24.66 0.95
N GLU A 164 -11.57 23.82 1.83
CA GLU A 164 -11.57 24.02 3.29
C GLU A 164 -10.31 24.78 3.78
N ARG A 165 -9.19 24.64 3.07
CA ARG A 165 -7.87 25.20 3.38
C ARG A 165 -7.34 26.03 2.20
N PRO A 166 -7.98 27.18 1.87
CA PRO A 166 -7.64 27.98 0.69
C PRO A 166 -6.27 28.68 0.78
N GLU A 167 -5.64 28.71 1.96
CA GLU A 167 -4.32 29.29 2.22
C GLU A 167 -3.14 28.36 1.89
N LEU A 168 -3.36 27.03 1.87
CA LEU A 168 -2.30 26.06 1.52
C LEU A 168 -1.87 26.19 0.06
N SER A 169 -0.59 25.97 -0.24
CA SER A 169 -0.13 25.96 -1.64
C SER A 169 -0.64 24.73 -2.41
N THR A 170 -0.69 24.81 -3.75
CA THR A 170 -1.04 23.66 -4.60
C THR A 170 -0.13 22.45 -4.36
N ALA A 171 1.16 22.69 -4.07
CA ALA A 171 2.12 21.63 -3.79
C ALA A 171 1.80 20.93 -2.45
N ASP A 172 1.32 21.68 -1.45
CA ASP A 172 0.97 21.17 -0.13
C ASP A 172 -0.35 20.42 -0.14
N ARG A 173 -1.38 20.98 -0.78
CA ARG A 173 -2.66 20.26 -1.04
C ARG A 173 -2.40 18.93 -1.75
N THR A 174 -1.47 18.91 -2.71
CA THR A 174 -1.04 17.69 -3.41
C THR A 174 -0.34 16.71 -2.47
N LEU A 175 0.59 17.17 -1.62
CA LEU A 175 1.29 16.31 -0.65
C LEU A 175 0.33 15.70 0.37
N LEU A 176 -0.58 16.50 0.94
CA LEU A 176 -1.61 16.03 1.88
C LEU A 176 -2.57 15.02 1.21
N ALA A 177 -2.96 15.25 -0.06
CA ALA A 177 -3.75 14.29 -0.83
C ALA A 177 -3.04 12.93 -1.00
N TRP A 178 -1.75 12.93 -1.33
CA TRP A 178 -0.95 11.70 -1.40
C TRP A 178 -0.73 11.06 -0.01
N ALA A 179 -0.65 11.84 1.06
CA ALA A 179 -0.62 11.33 2.43
C ALA A 179 -1.93 10.58 2.78
N VAL A 180 -3.11 11.13 2.45
CA VAL A 180 -4.41 10.44 2.65
C VAL A 180 -4.50 9.14 1.87
N LEU A 181 -4.10 9.14 0.60
CA LEU A 181 -4.04 7.92 -0.22
C LEU A 181 -3.08 6.87 0.39
N SER A 182 -1.99 7.31 1.01
CA SER A 182 -1.00 6.45 1.67
C SER A 182 -1.51 5.87 3.00
N VAL A 183 -2.20 6.68 3.82
CA VAL A 183 -2.91 6.23 5.04
C VAL A 183 -3.89 5.11 4.67
N ALA A 184 -4.73 5.30 3.65
CA ALA A 184 -5.68 4.29 3.18
C ALA A 184 -5.01 3.03 2.59
N GLY A 185 -3.79 3.15 2.04
CA GLY A 185 -3.03 2.03 1.47
C GLY A 185 -2.26 1.16 2.49
N SER A 186 -1.88 1.75 3.63
CA SER A 186 -0.95 1.20 4.64
C SER A 186 -1.30 -0.22 5.15
N ILE A 187 -2.59 -0.53 5.22
CA ILE A 187 -3.19 -1.82 5.61
C ILE A 187 -2.62 -3.02 4.86
N SER A 188 -2.09 -2.77 3.66
CA SER A 188 -1.56 -3.80 2.78
C SER A 188 -0.33 -4.51 3.37
N TRP A 189 0.39 -3.86 4.30
CA TRP A 189 1.67 -4.33 4.82
C TRP A 189 1.62 -5.09 6.16
N HIS A 190 0.51 -5.02 6.91
CA HIS A 190 0.41 -5.64 8.23
C HIS A 190 -0.82 -6.56 8.37
N ARG A 191 -0.70 -7.62 9.20
CA ARG A 191 -1.78 -8.57 9.52
C ARG A 191 -2.54 -8.28 10.82
N THR A 192 -2.38 -7.08 11.38
CA THR A 192 -3.11 -6.64 12.58
C THR A 192 -4.61 -6.89 12.44
N SER A 193 -5.22 -7.35 13.53
CA SER A 193 -6.65 -7.63 13.63
C SER A 193 -7.27 -6.66 14.64
N LEU A 194 -8.18 -5.81 14.15
CA LEU A 194 -9.13 -5.03 14.94
C LEU A 194 -10.53 -5.33 14.40
N PRO A 195 -11.60 -5.12 15.20
CA PRO A 195 -12.97 -5.12 14.69
C PRO A 195 -13.10 -4.09 13.54
N ARG A 196 -13.83 -4.45 12.46
CA ARG A 196 -13.99 -3.63 11.24
C ARG A 196 -14.22 -2.15 11.56
N ARG A 197 -15.22 -1.87 12.41
CA ARG A 197 -15.57 -0.51 12.83
C ARG A 197 -14.43 0.25 13.50
N ARG A 198 -13.74 -0.34 14.48
CA ARG A 198 -12.62 0.34 15.18
C ARG A 198 -11.45 0.60 14.22
N PHE A 199 -11.24 -0.30 13.27
CA PHE A 199 -10.25 -0.12 12.22
C PHE A 199 -10.58 1.05 11.28
N GLU A 200 -11.85 1.19 10.90
CA GLU A 200 -12.36 2.31 10.09
C GLU A 200 -12.28 3.64 10.86
N GLU A 201 -12.62 3.66 12.15
CA GLU A 201 -12.48 4.82 13.05
C GLU A 201 -11.03 5.32 13.11
N VAL A 202 -10.06 4.42 13.29
CA VAL A 202 -8.63 4.76 13.35
C VAL A 202 -8.10 5.32 12.04
N LEU A 203 -8.49 4.75 10.89
CA LEU A 203 -8.05 5.26 9.59
C LEU A 203 -8.72 6.57 9.19
N LEU A 204 -9.99 6.77 9.56
CA LEU A 204 -10.65 8.07 9.41
C LEU A 204 -9.89 9.13 10.21
N ARG A 205 -9.61 8.87 11.50
CA ARG A 205 -8.85 9.79 12.36
C ARG A 205 -7.48 10.12 11.77
N LEU A 206 -6.72 9.13 11.29
CA LEU A 206 -5.41 9.34 10.66
C LEU A 206 -5.53 10.17 9.36
N ALA A 207 -6.54 9.91 8.52
CA ALA A 207 -6.73 10.67 7.29
C ALA A 207 -7.17 12.11 7.57
N THR A 208 -8.01 12.33 8.59
CA THR A 208 -8.38 13.68 9.09
C THR A 208 -7.15 14.40 9.67
N ALA A 209 -6.30 13.72 10.44
CA ALA A 209 -5.07 14.29 10.98
C ALA A 209 -4.07 14.68 9.88
N ALA A 210 -4.00 13.92 8.77
CA ALA A 210 -3.20 14.29 7.61
C ALA A 210 -3.72 15.58 6.94
N VAL A 211 -5.01 15.69 6.61
CA VAL A 211 -5.53 16.89 5.90
C VAL A 211 -5.60 18.14 6.79
N ARG A 212 -5.72 17.97 8.12
CA ARG A 212 -5.71 19.09 9.08
C ARG A 212 -4.31 19.44 9.59
N CYS A 213 -3.27 18.73 9.16
CA CYS A 213 -1.88 19.00 9.51
C CYS A 213 -1.53 20.46 9.19
N GLU A 214 -1.06 21.18 10.21
CA GLU A 214 -0.39 22.46 10.00
C GLU A 214 1.01 22.17 9.46
N LEU A 215 1.29 22.67 8.26
CA LEU A 215 2.60 22.63 7.63
C LEU A 215 3.27 23.98 7.89
N GLY A 216 4.50 24.00 8.41
CA GLY A 216 5.18 25.27 8.73
C GLY A 216 5.43 26.17 7.51
N THR A 217 5.76 27.45 7.69
CA THR A 217 6.19 28.29 6.55
C THR A 217 7.56 27.85 6.04
N ALA A 218 7.78 27.91 4.72
CA ALA A 218 9.07 27.54 4.13
C ALA A 218 10.21 28.50 4.58
N ASP A 219 9.85 29.72 4.95
CA ASP A 219 10.78 30.77 5.40
C ASP A 219 11.43 30.46 6.76
N ALA A 220 10.83 29.61 7.59
CA ALA A 220 11.34 29.25 8.92
C ALA A 220 12.71 28.54 8.88
N VAL A 221 13.10 27.98 7.73
CA VAL A 221 14.40 27.31 7.54
C VAL A 221 15.56 28.32 7.38
N ALA A 222 15.27 29.60 7.15
CA ALA A 222 16.28 30.62 6.89
C ALA A 222 17.11 31.03 8.12
N GLU A 223 16.58 30.91 9.34
CA GLU A 223 17.23 31.40 10.57
C GLU A 223 17.96 30.31 11.39
N SER A 224 17.76 29.02 11.08
CA SER A 224 18.54 27.94 11.68
C SER A 224 19.89 27.74 10.98
N GLY A 225 20.71 28.78 10.96
CA GLY A 225 22.05 28.82 10.34
C GLY A 225 23.11 28.01 11.10
N GLY A 226 22.91 26.69 11.21
CA GLY A 226 23.89 25.75 11.74
C GLY A 226 25.09 25.60 10.80
N GLU A 227 26.31 25.59 11.35
CA GLU A 227 27.56 25.62 10.60
C GLU A 227 27.68 24.44 9.60
N GLY A 228 27.74 24.76 8.30
CA GLY A 228 27.92 23.77 7.24
C GLY A 228 29.30 23.07 7.34
N PRO A 229 29.36 21.72 7.33
CA PRO A 229 30.60 20.99 7.62
C PRO A 229 31.60 21.00 6.46
N GLY A 230 32.45 22.03 6.44
CA GLY A 230 33.75 22.03 5.74
C GLY A 230 33.72 22.33 4.24
N GLY A 231 34.58 23.27 3.81
CA GLY A 231 34.78 23.60 2.40
C GLY A 231 35.47 22.48 1.59
N PRO A 232 35.43 22.56 0.25
CA PRO A 232 35.92 21.49 -0.63
C PRO A 232 37.46 21.42 -0.68
N GLY A 233 38.07 20.68 0.25
CA GLY A 233 39.52 20.37 0.17
C GLY A 233 40.16 19.86 1.46
N ALA A 234 39.87 18.62 1.88
CA ALA A 234 40.65 17.92 2.92
C ALA A 234 40.58 16.39 2.86
N TYR A 235 39.45 15.83 2.41
CA TYR A 235 39.31 14.39 2.18
C TYR A 235 39.47 14.07 0.69
N ALA A 236 40.66 13.60 0.31
CA ALA A 236 40.82 12.89 -0.96
C ALA A 236 39.83 11.72 -0.99
N VAL A 237 39.19 11.52 -2.15
CA VAL A 237 38.13 10.54 -2.38
C VAL A 237 38.45 9.21 -1.70
N LEU A 238 37.72 8.87 -0.63
CA LEU A 238 37.66 7.50 -0.13
C LEU A 238 37.02 6.69 -1.26
N ALA A 239 37.87 6.03 -2.06
CA ALA A 239 37.44 5.27 -3.22
C ALA A 239 36.33 4.30 -2.79
N VAL A 240 35.10 4.60 -3.23
CA VAL A 240 33.93 3.78 -2.98
C VAL A 240 34.31 2.39 -3.48
N SER A 241 34.43 1.43 -2.56
CA SER A 241 35.05 0.16 -2.92
C SER A 241 34.30 -0.46 -4.09
N ARG A 242 35.01 -1.15 -5.00
CA ARG A 242 34.39 -1.72 -6.21
C ARG A 242 33.12 -2.54 -5.92
N ARG A 243 33.07 -3.14 -4.73
CA ARG A 243 31.93 -3.84 -4.16
C ARG A 243 30.71 -2.94 -3.90
N GLU A 244 30.91 -1.76 -3.32
CA GLU A 244 29.84 -0.77 -3.06
C GLU A 244 29.35 -0.11 -4.35
N GLU A 245 30.22 0.13 -5.34
CA GLU A 245 29.79 0.64 -6.67
C GLU A 245 28.82 -0.34 -7.35
N ILE A 246 29.23 -1.62 -7.43
CA ILE A 246 28.42 -2.71 -7.97
C ILE A 246 27.12 -2.88 -7.16
N LEU A 247 27.18 -2.75 -5.83
CA LEU A 247 26.00 -2.84 -4.97
C LEU A 247 25.02 -1.69 -5.19
N GLY A 248 25.51 -0.45 -5.31
CA GLY A 248 24.69 0.73 -5.60
C GLY A 248 24.00 0.63 -6.97
N ALA A 249 24.74 0.20 -8.00
CA ALA A 249 24.18 -0.08 -9.32
C ALA A 249 23.09 -1.17 -9.27
N ALA A 250 23.33 -2.27 -8.54
CA ALA A 250 22.37 -3.34 -8.36
C ALA A 250 21.09 -2.89 -7.62
N ILE A 251 21.22 -2.13 -6.52
CA ILE A 251 20.09 -1.60 -5.74
C ILE A 251 19.17 -0.76 -6.64
N ARG A 252 19.73 0.19 -7.39
CA ARG A 252 18.97 1.04 -8.32
C ARG A 252 18.26 0.22 -9.39
N LEU A 253 18.98 -0.65 -10.09
CA LEU A 253 18.41 -1.46 -11.17
C LEU A 253 17.31 -2.43 -10.67
N PHE A 254 17.46 -2.99 -9.47
CA PHE A 254 16.45 -3.89 -8.89
C PHE A 254 15.18 -3.15 -8.44
N ASP A 255 15.26 -1.90 -7.98
CA ASP A 255 14.08 -1.04 -7.75
C ASP A 255 13.39 -0.71 -9.09
N GLU A 256 14.14 -0.07 -10.02
CA GLU A 256 13.65 0.42 -11.31
C GLU A 256 13.05 -0.68 -12.20
N ARG A 257 13.76 -1.80 -12.36
CA ARG A 257 13.45 -2.84 -13.36
C ARG A 257 12.97 -4.16 -12.75
N GLY A 258 13.13 -4.35 -11.44
CA GLY A 258 12.83 -5.60 -10.73
C GLY A 258 13.95 -6.64 -10.77
N PHE A 259 14.14 -7.38 -9.68
CA PHE A 259 15.24 -8.35 -9.53
C PHE A 259 15.32 -9.38 -10.67
N GLN A 260 14.17 -9.87 -11.15
CA GLN A 260 14.13 -10.91 -12.17
C GLN A 260 14.55 -10.40 -13.56
N SER A 261 14.22 -9.15 -13.90
CA SER A 261 14.47 -8.53 -15.21
C SER A 261 15.94 -8.16 -15.45
N VAL A 262 16.69 -7.91 -14.38
CA VAL A 262 18.08 -7.40 -14.42
C VAL A 262 19.07 -8.57 -14.53
N SER A 263 19.99 -8.53 -15.49
CA SER A 263 21.10 -9.48 -15.58
C SER A 263 22.31 -9.04 -14.74
N THR A 264 23.34 -9.88 -14.60
CA THR A 264 24.62 -9.43 -14.05
C THR A 264 25.35 -8.45 -14.99
N ASP A 265 25.08 -8.52 -16.29
CA ASP A 265 25.80 -7.70 -17.27
C ASP A 265 25.22 -6.27 -17.31
N ASP A 266 23.91 -6.09 -17.11
CA ASP A 266 23.28 -4.78 -16.82
C ASP A 266 23.95 -4.08 -15.62
N ILE A 267 24.16 -4.84 -14.53
CA ILE A 267 24.78 -4.34 -13.29
C ILE A 267 26.25 -4.02 -13.54
N GLY A 268 26.90 -4.81 -14.40
CA GLY A 268 28.28 -4.57 -14.85
C GLY A 268 28.37 -3.24 -15.57
N GLU A 269 27.65 -3.07 -16.67
CA GLU A 269 27.61 -1.85 -17.46
C GLU A 269 27.28 -0.62 -16.60
N ALA A 270 26.24 -0.70 -15.76
CA ALA A 270 25.82 0.38 -14.87
C ALA A 270 26.82 0.72 -13.73
N ALA A 271 27.77 -0.17 -13.44
CA ALA A 271 28.89 0.06 -12.52
C ALA A 271 30.23 0.31 -13.25
N GLY A 272 30.24 0.37 -14.58
CA GLY A 272 31.47 0.43 -15.39
C GLY A 272 32.37 -0.79 -15.21
N ALA A 273 31.79 -1.96 -14.92
CA ALA A 273 32.43 -3.23 -14.60
C ALA A 273 32.12 -4.30 -15.65
N SER A 274 33.02 -5.26 -15.88
CA SER A 274 32.67 -6.45 -16.67
C SER A 274 31.83 -7.40 -15.82
N GLY A 275 30.80 -8.04 -16.40
CA GLY A 275 29.98 -9.04 -15.72
C GLY A 275 30.79 -10.10 -14.95
N PRO A 276 31.83 -10.72 -15.55
CA PRO A 276 32.74 -11.65 -14.86
C PRO A 276 33.47 -11.08 -13.63
N SER A 277 33.60 -9.76 -13.49
CA SER A 277 34.20 -9.14 -12.30
C SER A 277 33.25 -9.06 -11.10
N ILE A 278 31.94 -9.05 -11.31
CA ILE A 278 30.93 -9.05 -10.23
C ILE A 278 31.04 -10.32 -9.39
N TYR A 279 31.23 -11.47 -10.04
CA TYR A 279 31.37 -12.78 -9.40
C TYR A 279 32.57 -12.86 -8.43
N LYS A 280 33.53 -11.92 -8.49
CA LYS A 280 34.63 -11.79 -7.50
C LYS A 280 34.21 -11.09 -6.20
N HIS A 281 33.12 -10.32 -6.23
CA HIS A 281 32.60 -9.53 -5.11
C HIS A 281 31.30 -10.09 -4.52
N PHE A 282 30.48 -10.73 -5.35
CA PHE A 282 29.20 -11.34 -5.02
C PHE A 282 29.01 -12.63 -5.84
N PRO A 283 29.00 -13.83 -5.23
CA PRO A 283 29.00 -15.10 -5.98
C PRO A 283 27.77 -15.31 -6.87
N THR A 284 26.61 -14.74 -6.51
CA THR A 284 25.37 -14.82 -7.29
C THR A 284 24.62 -13.49 -7.32
N LYS A 285 23.68 -13.37 -8.26
CA LYS A 285 22.72 -12.24 -8.28
C LYS A 285 21.89 -12.17 -6.97
N THR A 286 21.60 -13.31 -6.36
CA THR A 286 20.88 -13.39 -5.08
C THR A 286 21.70 -12.80 -3.92
N ASP A 287 23.03 -12.95 -3.93
CA ASP A 287 23.91 -12.33 -2.93
C ASP A 287 23.93 -10.79 -3.02
N LEU A 288 23.81 -10.23 -4.23
CA LEU A 288 23.62 -8.79 -4.43
C LEU A 288 22.29 -8.31 -3.81
N LEU A 289 21.19 -9.05 -4.02
CA LEU A 289 19.90 -8.70 -3.44
C LEU A 289 19.94 -8.79 -1.90
N ILE A 290 20.50 -9.87 -1.34
CA ILE A 290 20.68 -10.04 0.11
C ILE A 290 21.52 -8.89 0.66
N ALA A 291 22.65 -8.55 0.01
CA ALA A 291 23.50 -7.44 0.43
C ALA A 291 22.78 -6.09 0.37
N GLY A 292 21.95 -5.83 -0.64
CA GLY A 292 21.17 -4.59 -0.74
C GLY A 292 20.13 -4.45 0.38
N ILE A 293 19.38 -5.53 0.67
CA ILE A 293 18.42 -5.56 1.78
C ILE A 293 19.12 -5.38 3.13
N VAL A 294 20.27 -6.01 3.35
CA VAL A 294 21.10 -5.81 4.55
C VAL A 294 21.60 -4.36 4.64
N ARG A 295 22.10 -3.79 3.54
CA ARG A 295 22.59 -2.40 3.49
C ARG A 295 21.51 -1.39 3.88
N GLY A 296 20.27 -1.58 3.41
CA GLY A 296 19.12 -0.76 3.81
C GLY A 296 18.72 -0.96 5.28
N GLY A 297 18.80 -2.19 5.79
CA GLY A 297 18.63 -2.49 7.21
C GLY A 297 19.63 -1.74 8.09
N GLU A 298 20.91 -1.76 7.71
CA GLU A 298 22.01 -1.12 8.44
C GLU A 298 21.93 0.41 8.43
N GLN A 299 21.61 1.05 7.30
CA GLN A 299 21.43 2.50 7.25
C GLN A 299 20.27 2.95 8.16
N ARG A 300 19.13 2.25 8.12
CA ARG A 300 17.98 2.54 9.00
C ARG A 300 18.30 2.28 10.48
N ARG A 301 19.06 1.23 10.80
CA ARG A 301 19.57 0.93 12.15
C ARG A 301 20.46 2.07 12.66
N ALA A 302 21.40 2.54 11.84
CA ALA A 302 22.32 3.61 12.22
C ALA A 302 21.61 4.93 12.55
N GLY A 303 20.53 5.29 11.84
CA GLY A 303 19.67 6.43 12.21
C GLY A 303 18.91 6.19 13.52
N THR A 304 18.22 5.04 13.61
CA THR A 304 17.45 4.61 14.79
C THR A 304 18.28 4.67 16.08
N GLU A 305 19.50 4.13 16.06
CA GLU A 305 20.36 4.09 17.25
C GLU A 305 20.92 5.45 17.66
N ARG A 306 20.96 6.45 16.78
CA ARG A 306 21.30 7.84 17.17
C ARG A 306 20.11 8.46 17.90
N ALA A 307 18.90 8.32 17.35
CA ALA A 307 17.67 8.84 17.92
C ALA A 307 17.43 8.35 19.37
N LEU A 308 17.70 7.06 19.61
CA LEU A 308 17.57 6.40 20.92
C LEU A 308 18.73 6.67 21.90
N ARG A 309 19.92 7.06 21.42
CA ARG A 309 21.09 7.32 22.29
C ARG A 309 21.09 8.73 22.87
N THR A 310 20.45 9.68 22.20
CA THR A 310 20.24 11.03 22.74
C THR A 310 19.22 10.96 23.88
N PRO A 311 19.55 11.41 25.11
CA PRO A 311 18.59 11.50 26.20
C PRO A 311 17.41 12.44 25.87
N GLY A 312 16.26 12.19 26.48
CA GLY A 312 15.08 13.03 26.33
C GLY A 312 13.81 12.34 26.82
N THR A 313 12.66 12.97 26.59
CA THR A 313 11.34 12.36 26.84
C THR A 313 11.00 11.29 25.80
N PRO A 314 9.99 10.41 26.03
CA PRO A 314 9.51 9.49 25.01
C PRO A 314 9.05 10.21 23.73
N ASP A 315 8.41 11.36 23.89
CA ASP A 315 7.89 12.19 22.80
C ASP A 315 9.02 12.80 21.95
N GLU A 316 10.03 13.41 22.58
CA GLU A 316 11.23 13.89 21.89
C GLU A 316 11.99 12.74 21.21
N THR A 317 12.01 11.55 21.81
CA THR A 317 12.64 10.35 21.24
C THR A 317 11.87 9.85 20.02
N LEU A 318 10.54 9.89 20.07
CA LEU A 318 9.65 9.56 18.96
C LEU A 318 9.80 10.55 17.80
N ALA A 319 9.89 11.86 18.08
CA ALA A 319 10.16 12.90 17.10
C ALA A 319 11.55 12.75 16.44
N ARG A 320 12.60 12.46 17.23
CA ARG A 320 13.93 12.12 16.71
C ARG A 320 13.90 10.86 15.83
N LEU A 321 13.12 9.85 16.21
CA LEU A 321 13.00 8.60 15.45
C LEU A 321 12.25 8.81 14.12
N LEU A 322 11.25 9.69 14.09
CA LEU A 322 10.56 10.11 12.86
C LEU A 322 11.52 10.83 11.91
N ARG A 323 12.22 11.87 12.37
CA ARG A 323 13.18 12.61 11.53
C ARG A 323 14.26 11.67 10.99
N ALA A 324 14.83 10.80 11.83
CA ALA A 324 15.81 9.79 11.41
C ALA A 324 15.26 8.76 10.40
N TYR A 325 13.94 8.49 10.36
CA TYR A 325 13.32 7.66 9.32
C TYR A 325 13.13 8.44 8.01
N VAL A 326 12.68 9.70 8.10
CA VAL A 326 12.52 10.58 6.93
C VAL A 326 13.87 10.84 6.24
N ASP A 327 14.92 11.16 7.01
CA ASP A 327 16.29 11.34 6.52
C ASP A 327 16.81 10.07 5.81
N PHE A 328 16.53 8.89 6.39
CA PHE A 328 16.87 7.61 5.80
C PHE A 328 16.13 7.38 4.47
N ALA A 329 14.81 7.61 4.44
CA ALA A 329 13.98 7.37 3.26
C ALA A 329 14.33 8.32 2.10
N LEU A 330 14.58 9.61 2.38
CA LEU A 330 15.03 10.59 1.39
C LEU A 330 16.42 10.23 0.83
N GLY A 331 17.40 9.97 1.71
CA GLY A 331 18.76 9.63 1.29
C GLY A 331 18.89 8.26 0.59
N HIS A 332 17.87 7.40 0.66
CA HIS A 332 17.95 6.02 0.20
C HIS A 332 16.65 5.50 -0.47
N ALA A 333 15.96 6.33 -1.25
CA ALA A 333 14.66 5.97 -1.87
C ALA A 333 14.68 4.63 -2.65
N HIS A 334 15.78 4.30 -3.35
CA HIS A 334 15.93 3.00 -4.02
C HIS A 334 16.05 1.80 -3.05
N LEU A 335 16.56 1.98 -1.83
CA LEU A 335 16.56 0.93 -0.81
C LEU A 335 15.15 0.72 -0.23
N ILE A 336 14.35 1.78 -0.08
CA ILE A 336 12.90 1.64 0.23
C ILE A 336 12.22 0.82 -0.87
N GLY A 337 12.45 1.18 -2.13
CA GLY A 337 11.90 0.46 -3.28
C GLY A 337 12.32 -1.02 -3.35
N LEU A 338 13.59 -1.32 -3.11
CA LEU A 338 14.11 -2.68 -3.02
C LEU A 338 13.43 -3.50 -1.90
N ILE A 339 13.28 -2.90 -0.71
CA ILE A 339 12.69 -3.55 0.47
C ILE A 339 11.18 -3.82 0.28
N LEU A 340 10.45 -2.91 -0.36
CA LEU A 340 9.02 -3.08 -0.64
C LEU A 340 8.79 -4.03 -1.84
N GLY A 341 9.64 -3.96 -2.87
CA GLY A 341 9.47 -4.70 -4.13
C GLY A 341 10.00 -6.13 -4.13
N GLU A 342 11.19 -6.38 -3.56
CA GLU A 342 11.95 -7.63 -3.79
C GLU A 342 12.01 -8.59 -2.58
N LEU A 343 11.40 -8.26 -1.45
CA LEU A 343 11.45 -9.06 -0.21
C LEU A 343 11.03 -10.53 -0.41
N ASP A 344 10.16 -10.81 -1.37
CA ASP A 344 9.68 -12.16 -1.69
C ASP A 344 10.56 -12.94 -2.69
N GLN A 345 11.58 -12.32 -3.28
CA GLN A 345 12.62 -13.00 -4.07
C GLN A 345 13.76 -13.55 -3.20
N LEU A 346 13.85 -13.11 -1.93
CA LEU A 346 14.82 -13.62 -0.97
C LEU A 346 14.57 -15.10 -0.65
N PRO A 347 15.62 -15.92 -0.41
CA PRO A 347 15.45 -17.27 0.09
C PRO A 347 14.75 -17.27 1.46
N GLU A 348 14.08 -18.37 1.80
CA GLU A 348 13.14 -18.42 2.93
C GLU A 348 13.79 -18.21 4.33
N LYS A 349 15.11 -18.38 4.46
CA LYS A 349 15.84 -18.06 5.71
C LYS A 349 15.99 -16.54 5.84
N GLU A 350 16.52 -15.90 4.82
CA GLU A 350 16.77 -14.46 4.74
C GLU A 350 15.45 -13.68 4.78
N ARG A 351 14.44 -14.13 4.03
CA ARG A 351 13.07 -13.56 4.04
C ARG A 351 12.44 -13.57 5.43
N ARG A 352 12.60 -14.65 6.20
CA ARG A 352 12.12 -14.72 7.60
C ARG A 352 12.93 -13.79 8.52
N SER A 353 14.24 -13.69 8.32
CA SER A 353 15.11 -12.77 9.08
C SER A 353 14.70 -11.30 8.87
N THR A 354 14.56 -10.84 7.62
CA THR A 354 14.14 -9.46 7.33
C THR A 354 12.73 -9.16 7.87
N ARG A 355 11.80 -10.13 7.77
CA ARG A 355 10.46 -10.01 8.39
C ARG A 355 10.50 -9.99 9.92
N GLN A 356 11.48 -10.62 10.57
CA GLN A 356 11.69 -10.49 12.01
C GLN A 356 12.14 -9.07 12.37
N VAL A 357 13.18 -8.56 11.71
CA VAL A 357 13.72 -7.20 11.94
C VAL A 357 12.66 -6.12 11.67
N GLN A 358 11.81 -6.28 10.67
CA GLN A 358 10.66 -5.38 10.42
C GLN A 358 9.65 -5.41 11.59
N ARG A 359 9.31 -6.59 12.12
CA ARG A 359 8.40 -6.70 13.28
C ARG A 359 8.99 -6.10 14.55
N GLU A 360 10.28 -6.29 14.80
CA GLU A 360 11.00 -5.71 15.93
C GLU A 360 11.04 -4.17 15.84
N TYR A 361 11.24 -3.63 14.64
CA TYR A 361 11.20 -2.17 14.41
C TYR A 361 9.81 -1.58 14.65
N LEU A 362 8.75 -2.20 14.11
CA LEU A 362 7.37 -1.78 14.38
C LEU A 362 7.00 -1.93 15.87
N ALA A 363 7.58 -2.90 16.57
CA ALA A 363 7.38 -3.07 18.02
C ALA A 363 8.14 -2.02 18.86
N LEU A 364 9.32 -1.55 18.42
CA LEU A 364 10.03 -0.43 19.02
C LEU A 364 9.20 0.86 18.93
N TRP A 365 8.77 1.20 17.71
CA TRP A 365 7.89 2.34 17.44
C TRP A 365 6.59 2.28 18.26
N GLY A 366 5.96 1.09 18.33
CA GLY A 366 4.74 0.89 19.11
C GLY A 366 4.91 1.17 20.60
N ARG A 367 6.03 0.76 21.21
CA ARG A 367 6.31 1.05 22.63
C ARG A 367 6.55 2.53 22.88
N LEU A 368 7.34 3.21 22.04
CA LEU A 368 7.56 4.66 22.19
C LEU A 368 6.25 5.46 22.06
N LEU A 369 5.33 5.02 21.19
CA LEU A 369 3.99 5.61 21.08
C LEU A 369 3.10 5.30 22.29
N GLU A 370 3.21 4.12 22.90
CA GLU A 370 2.52 3.74 24.15
C GLU A 370 3.10 4.48 25.39
N GLU A 371 4.41 4.73 25.42
CA GLU A 371 5.08 5.56 26.44
C GLU A 371 4.69 7.05 26.29
N THR A 372 4.50 7.52 25.05
CA THR A 372 4.01 8.88 24.73
C THR A 372 2.50 9.02 24.98
N ARG A 373 1.72 7.93 24.82
CA ARG A 373 0.28 7.87 25.15
C ARG A 373 -0.07 6.59 25.91
N PRO A 374 0.03 6.63 27.25
CA PRO A 374 -0.39 5.53 28.11
C PRO A 374 -1.84 5.09 27.83
N GLY A 375 -2.04 3.79 27.61
CA GLY A 375 -3.35 3.21 27.29
C GLY A 375 -3.67 3.10 25.79
N THR A 376 -2.75 3.44 24.89
CA THR A 376 -2.91 3.16 23.44
C THR A 376 -2.92 1.65 23.19
N ASP A 377 -3.92 1.13 22.48
CA ASP A 377 -3.97 -0.29 22.08
C ASP A 377 -2.75 -0.64 21.19
N PRO A 378 -1.94 -1.67 21.54
CA PRO A 378 -0.81 -2.12 20.71
C PRO A 378 -1.17 -2.56 19.28
N ALA A 379 -2.44 -2.87 18.99
CA ALA A 379 -2.93 -3.06 17.63
C ALA A 379 -3.16 -1.71 16.90
N GLU A 380 -3.73 -0.72 17.59
CA GLU A 380 -3.92 0.64 17.09
C GLU A 380 -2.58 1.36 16.85
N ALA A 381 -1.65 1.29 17.80
CA ALA A 381 -0.29 1.84 17.67
C ALA A 381 0.44 1.32 16.43
N ARG A 382 0.32 0.03 16.11
CA ARG A 382 0.90 -0.57 14.89
C ARG A 382 0.28 -0.02 13.61
N ILE A 383 -1.00 0.37 13.61
CA ILE A 383 -1.68 0.95 12.45
C ILE A 383 -1.21 2.40 12.24
N VAL A 384 -1.16 3.20 13.31
CA VAL A 384 -0.62 4.57 13.29
C VAL A 384 0.80 4.57 12.72
N VAL A 385 1.69 3.73 13.27
CA VAL A 385 3.08 3.59 12.79
C VAL A 385 3.13 3.10 11.34
N SER A 386 2.35 2.09 10.95
CA SER A 386 2.33 1.60 9.56
C SER A 386 1.87 2.69 8.58
N ALA A 387 0.93 3.53 8.96
CA ALA A 387 0.47 4.65 8.16
C ALA A 387 1.57 5.71 7.99
N VAL A 388 2.24 6.11 9.08
CA VAL A 388 3.38 7.06 9.06
C VAL A 388 4.50 6.58 8.13
N LEU A 389 4.96 5.33 8.27
CA LEU A 389 6.01 4.80 7.41
C LEU A 389 5.54 4.71 5.94
N THR A 390 4.28 4.31 5.69
CA THR A 390 3.72 4.25 4.32
C THR A 390 3.62 5.64 3.66
N VAL A 391 3.31 6.69 4.42
CA VAL A 391 3.26 8.08 3.92
C VAL A 391 4.65 8.53 3.48
N VAL A 392 5.67 8.30 4.31
CA VAL A 392 7.07 8.63 3.99
C VAL A 392 7.57 7.83 2.78
N ASP A 393 7.43 6.50 2.82
CA ASP A 393 7.89 5.59 1.76
C ASP A 393 7.27 5.91 0.39
N ASN A 394 5.99 6.31 0.37
CA ASN A 394 5.32 6.71 -0.86
C ASN A 394 5.79 8.08 -1.34
N ALA A 395 5.88 9.07 -0.46
CA ALA A 395 6.24 10.44 -0.84
C ALA A 395 7.64 10.51 -1.48
N VAL A 396 8.64 9.81 -0.91
CA VAL A 396 10.01 9.81 -1.46
C VAL A 396 10.12 9.05 -2.79
N ARG A 397 9.21 8.10 -3.08
CA ARG A 397 9.15 7.35 -4.34
C ARG A 397 8.21 7.96 -5.39
N THR A 398 7.33 8.89 -5.01
CA THR A 398 6.49 9.65 -5.95
C THR A 398 7.31 10.80 -6.52
N GLY A 399 7.91 10.63 -7.71
CA GLY A 399 8.94 11.55 -8.24
C GLY A 399 8.60 13.05 -8.31
N ARG A 400 7.31 13.43 -8.44
CA ARG A 400 6.88 14.86 -8.36
C ARG A 400 6.89 15.43 -6.94
N LEU A 401 6.74 14.59 -5.92
CA LEU A 401 6.89 14.95 -4.50
C LEU A 401 8.35 14.88 -4.09
N GLY A 402 9.05 13.78 -4.42
CA GLY A 402 10.46 13.54 -4.06
C GLY A 402 11.45 14.61 -4.52
N ALA A 403 11.08 15.44 -5.51
CA ALA A 403 11.87 16.58 -5.99
C ALA A 403 11.63 17.90 -5.21
N ARG A 404 10.73 17.94 -4.22
CA ARG A 404 10.51 19.12 -3.37
C ARG A 404 11.68 19.31 -2.38
N PRO A 405 12.28 20.51 -2.28
CA PRO A 405 13.40 20.76 -1.37
C PRO A 405 12.99 20.71 0.11
N ASP A 406 11.73 21.04 0.42
CA ASP A 406 11.18 21.07 1.78
C ASP A 406 10.55 19.74 2.24
N LEU A 407 10.57 18.70 1.40
CA LEU A 407 9.82 17.46 1.65
C LEU A 407 10.15 16.80 3.00
N GLY A 408 11.38 16.90 3.48
CA GLY A 408 11.81 16.32 4.75
C GLY A 408 11.01 16.88 5.93
N ASP A 409 11.00 18.21 6.08
CA ASP A 409 10.24 18.84 7.16
C ASP A 409 8.73 18.64 6.98
N ARG A 410 8.20 18.64 5.75
CA ARG A 410 6.78 18.29 5.52
C ARG A 410 6.40 16.88 5.95
N LEU A 411 7.30 15.91 5.76
CA LEU A 411 7.07 14.53 6.20
C LEU A 411 7.26 14.38 7.71
N VAL A 412 8.05 15.25 8.35
CA VAL A 412 8.10 15.36 9.81
C VAL A 412 6.80 16.01 10.32
N ASP A 413 6.31 17.10 9.74
CA ASP A 413 5.03 17.75 10.08
C ASP A 413 3.88 16.71 10.04
N ILE A 414 3.68 16.06 8.89
CA ILE A 414 2.60 15.09 8.67
C ILE A 414 2.78 13.85 9.54
N GLY A 415 4.01 13.32 9.66
CA GLY A 415 4.30 12.18 10.53
C GLY A 415 3.99 12.48 12.00
N THR A 416 4.32 13.70 12.45
CA THR A 416 4.04 14.20 13.81
C THR A 416 2.53 14.34 14.02
N ALA A 417 1.77 14.91 13.08
CA ALA A 417 0.31 14.98 13.18
C ALA A 417 -0.36 13.59 13.24
N LEU A 418 0.10 12.64 12.42
CA LEU A 418 -0.39 11.26 12.40
C LEU A 418 -0.08 10.53 13.71
N LEU A 419 1.17 10.61 14.19
CA LEU A 419 1.59 10.07 15.49
C LEU A 419 0.79 10.72 16.62
N HIS A 420 0.61 12.04 16.58
CA HIS A 420 -0.27 12.92 17.38
C HIS A 420 -1.71 12.41 17.59
N SER A 421 -2.31 11.80 16.57
CA SER A 421 -3.75 11.52 16.54
C SER A 421 -4.24 10.49 17.56
N HIS A 422 -5.28 10.82 18.31
CA HIS A 422 -5.93 9.97 19.32
C HIS A 422 -7.45 10.14 19.30
#